data_AF-A0A136KIT3-F1
#
_entry.id   AF-A0A136KIT3-F1
#
_cell.length_a   1.000
_cell.length_b   1.000
_cell.length_c   1.000
_cell.angle_alpha   90.00
_cell.angle_beta   90.00
_cell.angle_gamma   90.00
#
_symmetry.space_group_name_H-M   'P 1'
#
loop_
_entity.id
_entity.type
_entity.pdbx_description
1 polymer ?
#
loop_
_entity_poly.entity_id
_entity_poly.type
_entity_poly.pdbx_seq_one_letter_code
_entity_poly.pdbx_strand_id
1 'polypeptide(L)'
;MNTTWILIGVVAAVVLFVWSTYNALVTLKMRIKEALSGIDVQFKRRIDLIPNLVETVKGYAKHEKSVFENVTKARTALMHATSMEQKAEANNMLSDTLKSLFCCCRGISRS
;
A
#
# COMPACT_ATOMS: atom_id res chain seq x y z
N MET A 1 -22.79 -9.45 57.25
CA MET A 1 -22.47 -9.26 55.82
C MET A 1 -20.99 -9.49 55.67
N ASN A 2 -20.65 -10.69 55.23
CA ASN A 2 -19.43 -11.35 55.65
C ASN A 2 -18.32 -11.06 54.64
N THR A 3 -17.14 -10.75 55.16
CA THR A 3 -15.90 -10.39 54.42
C THR A 3 -15.61 -11.27 53.19
N THR A 4 -16.10 -12.50 53.17
CA THR A 4 -16.09 -13.43 52.02
C THR A 4 -16.72 -12.84 50.74
N TRP A 5 -17.83 -12.12 50.83
CA TRP A 5 -18.47 -11.48 49.67
C TRP A 5 -17.66 -10.31 49.11
N ILE A 6 -16.98 -9.57 49.98
CA ILE A 6 -16.07 -8.50 49.60
C ILE A 6 -14.85 -9.09 48.87
N LEU A 7 -14.29 -10.19 49.38
CA LEU A 7 -13.16 -10.87 48.76
C LEU A 7 -13.50 -11.40 47.35
N ILE A 8 -14.68 -12.01 47.19
CA ILE A 8 -15.17 -12.51 45.90
C ILE A 8 -15.40 -11.35 44.92
N GLY A 9 -15.99 -10.24 45.39
CA GLY A 9 -16.18 -9.05 44.56
C GLY A 9 -14.86 -8.46 44.05
N VAL A 10 -13.83 -8.42 44.90
CA VAL A 10 -12.49 -7.96 44.52
C VAL A 10 -11.84 -8.88 43.49
N VAL A 11 -11.92 -10.20 43.68
CA VAL A 11 -11.36 -11.17 42.72
C VAL A 11 -12.06 -11.07 41.37
N ALA A 12 -13.40 -10.94 41.35
CA ALA A 12 -14.16 -10.76 40.12
C ALA A 12 -13.78 -9.46 39.39
N ALA A 13 -13.56 -8.36 40.13
CA ALA A 13 -13.13 -7.09 39.55
C ALA A 13 -11.75 -7.19 38.88
N VAL A 14 -10.79 -7.91 39.50
CA VAL A 14 -9.45 -8.12 38.93
C VAL A 14 -9.52 -8.94 37.65
N VAL A 15 -10.32 -10.02 37.62
CA VAL A 15 -10.49 -10.86 36.42
C VAL A 15 -11.12 -10.06 35.28
N LEU A 16 -12.15 -9.27 35.56
CA LEU A 16 -12.78 -8.39 34.56
C LEU A 16 -11.80 -7.33 34.03
N PHE A 17 -10.97 -6.76 34.89
CA PHE A 17 -9.97 -5.76 34.51
C PHE A 17 -8.94 -6.35 33.54
N VAL A 18 -8.39 -7.54 33.85
CA VAL A 18 -7.43 -8.24 33.00
C VAL A 18 -8.07 -8.65 31.67
N TRP A 19 -9.32 -9.12 31.69
CA TRP A 19 -10.04 -9.49 30.47
C TRP A 19 -10.33 -8.29 29.56
N SER A 20 -10.71 -7.15 30.14
CA SER A 20 -10.96 -5.91 29.40
C SER A 20 -9.69 -5.37 28.74
N THR A 21 -8.56 -5.36 29.46
CA THR A 21 -7.27 -4.93 28.90
C THR A 21 -6.79 -5.87 27.79
N TYR A 22 -6.95 -7.19 27.95
CA TYR A 22 -6.57 -8.14 26.91
C TYR A 22 -7.42 -7.96 25.63
N ASN A 23 -8.73 -7.78 25.78
CA ASN A 23 -9.61 -7.49 24.65
C ASN A 23 -9.24 -6.18 23.94
N ALA A 24 -8.98 -5.10 24.70
CA ALA A 24 -8.59 -3.81 24.12
C ALA A 24 -7.29 -3.93 23.28
N LEU A 25 -6.30 -4.69 23.76
CA LEU A 25 -5.06 -4.94 23.04
C LEU A 25 -5.29 -5.74 21.74
N VAL A 26 -6.16 -6.75 21.77
CA VAL A 26 -6.52 -7.53 20.58
C VAL A 26 -7.27 -6.67 19.56
N THR A 27 -8.22 -5.85 20.00
CA THR A 27 -8.94 -4.91 19.12
C THR A 27 -8.00 -3.90 18.47
N LEU A 28 -7.01 -3.39 19.20
CA LEU A 28 -6.04 -2.44 18.66
C LEU A 28 -5.15 -3.11 17.60
N LYS A 29 -4.69 -4.34 17.83
CA LYS A 29 -3.95 -5.13 16.84
C LYS A 29 -4.77 -5.41 15.58
N MET A 30 -6.07 -5.71 15.72
CA MET A 30 -6.99 -5.91 14.60
C MET A 30 -7.14 -4.63 13.77
N ARG A 31 -7.32 -3.46 14.40
CA ARG A 31 -7.41 -2.16 13.71
C ARG A 31 -6.15 -1.83 12.90
N ILE A 32 -4.97 -2.12 13.44
CA ILE A 32 -3.71 -1.92 12.71
C ILE A 32 -3.66 -2.83 11.46
N LYS A 33 -4.08 -4.08 11.60
CA LYS A 33 -4.11 -5.04 10.48
C LYS A 33 -5.11 -4.63 9.40
N GLU A 34 -6.28 -4.13 9.79
CA GLU A 34 -7.28 -3.58 8.87
C GLU A 34 -6.76 -2.33 8.15
N ALA A 35 -6.10 -1.41 8.87
CA ALA A 35 -5.52 -0.21 8.29
C ALA A 35 -4.42 -0.54 7.25
N LEU A 36 -3.54 -1.52 7.55
CA LEU A 36 -2.53 -1.99 6.60
C LEU A 36 -3.18 -2.63 5.36
N SER A 37 -4.20 -3.47 5.54
CA SER A 37 -4.95 -4.08 4.43
C SER A 37 -5.61 -3.02 3.52
N GLY A 38 -6.16 -1.95 4.11
CA GLY A 38 -6.77 -0.85 3.36
C GLY A 38 -5.75 -0.08 2.49
N ILE A 39 -4.51 0.07 2.96
CA ILE A 39 -3.43 0.76 2.24
C ILE A 39 -2.93 -0.10 1.06
N ASP A 40 -2.73 -1.41 1.28
CA ASP A 40 -2.25 -2.32 0.24
C ASP A 40 -3.20 -2.41 -0.96
N VAL A 41 -4.52 -2.35 -0.74
CA VAL A 41 -5.52 -2.35 -1.82
C VAL A 41 -5.37 -1.13 -2.73
N GLN A 42 -5.06 0.04 -2.16
CA GLN A 42 -4.88 1.27 -2.95
C GLN A 42 -3.59 1.25 -3.77
N PHE A 43 -2.48 0.76 -3.21
CA PHE A 43 -1.23 0.58 -3.96
C PHE A 43 -1.40 -0.46 -5.07
N LYS A 44 -2.11 -1.56 -4.80
CA LYS A 44 -2.34 -2.62 -5.79
C LYS A 44 -3.16 -2.14 -6.98
N ARG A 45 -4.25 -1.38 -6.76
CA ARG A 45 -5.01 -0.75 -7.85
C ARG A 45 -4.13 0.17 -8.71
N ARG A 46 -3.29 1.01 -8.12
CA ARG A 46 -2.36 1.85 -8.90
C ARG A 46 -1.43 1.02 -9.77
N ILE A 47 -0.87 -0.07 -9.25
CA ILE A 47 0.07 -0.95 -9.98
C ILE A 47 -0.64 -1.73 -11.09
N ASP A 48 -1.90 -2.13 -10.89
CA ASP A 48 -2.72 -2.86 -11.87
C ASP A 48 -3.19 -1.99 -13.05
N LEU A 49 -3.34 -0.67 -12.86
CA LEU A 49 -3.71 0.24 -13.97
C LEU A 49 -2.53 0.61 -14.88
N ILE A 50 -1.28 0.50 -14.41
CA ILE A 50 -0.06 0.78 -15.21
C ILE A 50 -0.02 -0.02 -16.52
N PRO A 51 -0.19 -1.36 -16.54
CA PRO A 51 -0.11 -2.13 -17.78
C PRO A 51 -1.14 -1.68 -18.83
N ASN A 52 -2.36 -1.31 -18.42
CA ASN A 52 -3.42 -0.88 -19.34
C ASN A 52 -3.12 0.51 -19.96
N LEU A 53 -2.61 1.44 -19.15
CA LEU A 53 -2.09 2.73 -19.63
C LEU A 53 -0.91 2.56 -20.58
N VAL A 54 -0.01 1.63 -20.25
CA VAL A 54 1.18 1.33 -21.04
C VAL A 54 0.81 0.69 -22.38
N GLU A 55 -0.15 -0.24 -22.43
CA GLU A 55 -0.68 -0.81 -23.69
C GLU A 55 -1.32 0.25 -24.59
N THR A 56 -2.10 1.17 -24.00
CA THR A 56 -2.75 2.25 -24.75
C THR A 56 -1.71 3.15 -25.41
N VAL A 57 -0.64 3.53 -24.69
CA VAL A 57 0.46 4.31 -25.27
C VAL A 57 1.31 3.49 -26.23
N LYS A 58 1.48 2.18 -26.01
CA LYS A 58 2.19 1.27 -26.95
C LYS A 58 1.53 1.22 -28.33
N GLY A 59 0.21 1.37 -28.39
CA GLY A 59 -0.54 1.49 -29.64
C GLY A 59 -0.19 2.73 -30.46
N TYR A 60 0.10 3.84 -29.79
CA TYR A 60 0.48 5.13 -30.40
C TYR A 60 2.00 5.32 -30.56
N ALA A 61 2.83 4.68 -29.75
CA ALA A 61 4.29 4.85 -29.71
C ALA A 61 5.06 3.58 -30.12
N LYS A 62 4.63 2.90 -31.21
CA LYS A 62 5.21 1.62 -31.70
C LYS A 62 6.73 1.66 -31.99
N HIS A 63 7.34 2.84 -32.13
CA HIS A 63 8.76 2.99 -32.46
C HIS A 63 9.66 3.36 -31.27
N GLU A 64 9.12 3.54 -30.06
CA GLU A 64 9.86 4.00 -28.87
C GLU A 64 10.14 2.85 -27.87
N LYS A 65 10.95 1.87 -28.30
CA LYS A 65 11.28 0.69 -27.46
C LYS A 65 12.11 1.01 -26.22
N SER A 66 13.00 1.99 -26.30
CA SER A 66 13.88 2.40 -25.18
C SER A 66 13.08 2.97 -24.00
N VAL A 67 12.07 3.78 -24.30
CA VAL A 67 11.14 4.34 -23.30
C VAL A 67 10.32 3.24 -22.64
N PHE A 68 9.89 2.23 -23.41
CA PHE A 68 9.12 1.10 -22.90
C PHE A 68 9.93 0.20 -21.95
N GLU A 69 11.21 -0.04 -22.24
CA GLU A 69 12.10 -0.77 -21.33
C GLU A 69 12.30 -0.04 -20.00
N ASN A 70 12.46 1.29 -20.04
CA ASN A 70 12.63 2.10 -18.83
C ASN A 70 11.39 2.06 -17.92
N VAL A 71 10.19 2.13 -18.50
CA VAL A 71 8.93 1.99 -17.74
C VAL A 71 8.77 0.57 -17.17
N THR A 72 9.16 -0.45 -17.94
CA THR A 72 9.10 -1.84 -17.49
C THR A 72 10.04 -2.07 -16.30
N LYS A 73 11.28 -1.55 -16.36
CA LYS A 73 12.25 -1.62 -15.25
C LYS A 73 11.74 -0.86 -14.00
N ALA A 74 11.21 0.34 -14.18
CA ALA A 74 10.65 1.13 -13.07
C ALA A 74 9.43 0.45 -12.42
N ARG A 75 8.56 -0.19 -13.22
CA ARG A 75 7.43 -0.98 -12.72
C ARG A 75 7.90 -2.19 -11.90
N THR A 76 8.90 -2.93 -12.39
CA THR A 76 9.45 -4.09 -11.68
C THR A 76 10.08 -3.66 -10.35
N ALA A 77 10.85 -2.56 -10.32
CA ALA A 77 11.42 -2.02 -9.10
C ALA A 77 10.34 -1.67 -8.05
N LEU A 78 9.20 -1.12 -8.48
CA LEU A 78 8.08 -0.80 -7.59
C LEU A 78 7.32 -2.04 -7.09
N MET A 79 7.26 -3.11 -7.89
CA MET A 79 6.69 -4.40 -7.45
C MET A 79 7.56 -5.13 -6.43
N HIS A 80 8.89 -4.96 -6.49
CA HIS A 80 9.83 -5.58 -5.56
C HIS A 80 10.06 -4.78 -4.26
N ALA A 81 9.53 -3.56 -4.16
CA ALA A 81 9.66 -2.73 -2.97
C ALA A 81 8.78 -3.24 -1.82
N THR A 82 9.41 -3.78 -0.78
CA THR A 82 8.73 -4.39 0.37
C THR A 82 8.53 -3.41 1.53
N SER A 83 9.39 -2.40 1.68
CA SER A 83 9.28 -1.38 2.74
C SER A 83 8.56 -0.10 2.27
N MET A 84 7.91 0.60 3.18
CA MET A 84 7.16 1.84 2.87
C MET A 84 8.06 2.94 2.28
N GLU A 85 9.31 3.01 2.74
CA GLU A 85 10.33 3.94 2.26
C GLU A 85 10.77 3.59 0.82
N GLN A 86 11.01 2.30 0.53
CA GLN A 86 11.33 1.83 -0.82
C GLN A 86 10.16 2.03 -1.79
N LYS A 87 8.91 1.85 -1.33
CA LYS A 87 7.71 2.13 -2.13
C LYS A 87 7.62 3.62 -2.49
N ALA A 88 7.97 4.53 -1.57
CA ALA A 88 7.95 5.96 -1.82
C ALA A 88 9.02 6.38 -2.85
N GLU A 89 10.24 5.87 -2.70
CA GLU A 89 11.34 6.16 -3.62
C GLU A 89 11.10 5.59 -5.02
N ALA A 90 10.64 4.33 -5.11
CA ALA A 90 10.27 3.71 -6.38
C ALA A 90 9.15 4.48 -7.08
N ASN A 91 8.18 5.02 -6.32
CA ASN A 91 7.06 5.80 -6.87
C ASN A 91 7.51 7.15 -7.44
N ASN A 92 8.54 7.78 -6.85
CA ASN A 92 9.16 8.98 -7.40
C ASN A 92 9.86 8.69 -8.73
N MET A 93 10.66 7.62 -8.80
CA MET A 93 11.31 7.21 -10.07
C MET A 93 10.29 6.87 -11.17
N LEU A 94 9.19 6.20 -10.81
CA LEU A 94 8.13 5.86 -11.77
C LEU A 94 7.42 7.12 -12.27
N SER A 95 7.18 8.10 -11.40
CA SER A 95 6.60 9.40 -11.76
C SER A 95 7.48 10.19 -12.73
N ASP A 96 8.79 10.18 -12.56
CA ASP A 96 9.72 10.85 -13.48
C ASP A 96 9.85 10.13 -14.82
N THR A 97 9.83 8.79 -14.82
CA THR A 97 9.80 7.99 -16.06
C THR A 97 8.49 8.19 -16.83
N LEU A 98 7.36 8.35 -16.13
CA LEU A 98 6.08 8.67 -16.74
C LEU A 98 6.09 10.07 -17.37
N LYS A 99 6.72 11.08 -16.73
CA LYS A 99 6.89 12.41 -17.33
C LYS A 99 7.68 12.36 -18.64
N SER A 100 8.79 11.61 -18.68
CA SER A 100 9.58 11.48 -19.92
C SER A 100 8.81 10.75 -21.03
N LEU A 101 8.01 9.74 -20.67
CA LEU A 101 7.12 9.05 -21.60
C LEU A 101 6.01 9.97 -22.15
N PHE A 102 5.40 10.82 -21.30
CA PHE A 102 4.43 11.83 -21.73
C PHE A 102 5.06 12.90 -22.64
N CYS A 103 6.29 13.34 -22.35
CA CYS A 103 7.03 14.27 -23.20
C CYS A 103 7.33 13.68 -24.60
N CYS A 104 7.75 12.41 -24.67
CA CYS A 104 7.97 11.71 -25.92
C CYS A 104 6.66 11.53 -26.73
N CYS A 105 5.58 11.07 -26.08
CA CYS A 105 4.28 10.91 -26.74
C CYS A 105 3.73 12.24 -27.27
N ARG A 106 3.97 13.36 -26.57
CA ARG A 106 3.56 14.70 -26.99
C ARG A 106 4.42 15.24 -28.14
N GLY A 107 5.67 14.76 -28.28
CA GLY A 107 6.52 15.00 -29.44
C GLY A 107 6.00 14.30 -30.70
N ILE A 108 5.57 13.04 -30.58
CA ILE A 108 4.96 12.26 -31.67
C ILE A 108 3.62 12.86 -32.13
N SER A 109 2.79 13.37 -31.22
CA SER A 109 1.52 14.02 -31.57
C SER A 109 1.67 15.34 -32.33
N ARG A 110 2.88 15.91 -32.38
CA ARG A 110 3.18 17.21 -33.00
C ARG A 110 3.98 17.10 -34.31
N SER A 111 4.36 15.88 -34.70
CA SER A 111 4.98 15.51 -35.99
C SER A 111 3.98 14.79 -36.87
#